data_AF-A0A7C4G5I0-F1
#
_entry.id   AF-A0A7C4G5I0-F1
#
_cell.length_a   1.000
_cell.length_b   1.000
_cell.length_c   1.000
_cell.angle_alpha   90.00
_cell.angle_beta   90.00
_cell.angle_gamma   90.00
#
_symmetry.space_group_name_H-M   'P 1'
#
loop_
_entity.id
_entity.type
_entity.pdbx_description
1 polymer ?
#
loop_
_entity_poly.entity_id
_entity_poly.type
_entity_poly.pdbx_seq_one_letter_code
_entity_poly.pdbx_strand_id
1 'polypeptide(L)'
;MPALPLPKYGVDKLFLFRVFQNQEEYREVTGMEPPEYSPHRPPKFWFDPKAKDSPRRNVIYDQVIALGANGLPAAGPDGKPALEPLVLLKDEAATVNIPPTIKGILVGPAEPAVPVPLRPLEEDEELVFEFGGAVGIRNKKLWEEMAITGYGAEDRALLKAIAKKLGV
;
A
#
# COMPACT_ATOMS: atom_id res chain seq x y z
N MET A 1 -2.99 -9.93 -11.41
CA MET A 1 -3.03 -11.09 -10.46
C MET A 1 -4.43 -11.07 -9.88
N PRO A 2 -5.13 -12.21 -9.78
CA PRO A 2 -6.49 -12.23 -9.27
C PRO A 2 -6.54 -11.72 -7.82
N ALA A 3 -7.69 -11.19 -7.41
CA ALA A 3 -7.95 -10.79 -6.03
C ALA A 3 -7.59 -11.92 -5.06
N LEU A 4 -7.00 -11.58 -3.92
CA LEU A 4 -6.58 -12.59 -2.96
C LEU A 4 -7.81 -13.24 -2.29
N PRO A 5 -7.72 -14.53 -1.90
CA PRO A 5 -8.80 -15.24 -1.21
C PRO A 5 -8.88 -14.82 0.28
N LEU A 6 -8.77 -13.53 0.54
CA LEU A 6 -8.83 -12.92 1.87
C LEU A 6 -9.88 -11.81 1.84
N PRO A 7 -10.72 -11.68 2.88
CA PRO A 7 -11.75 -10.64 2.95
C PRO A 7 -11.13 -9.23 3.00
N LYS A 8 -9.94 -9.13 3.60
CA LYS A 8 -9.12 -7.91 3.68
C LYS A 8 -7.65 -8.24 3.57
N TYR A 9 -6.87 -7.34 2.99
CA TYR A 9 -5.40 -7.42 2.92
C TYR A 9 -4.77 -6.04 2.72
N GLY A 10 -3.47 -5.96 3.01
CA GLY A 10 -2.71 -4.71 2.92
C GLY A 10 -2.50 -4.23 1.49
N VAL A 11 -2.36 -2.91 1.35
CA VAL A 11 -2.07 -2.23 0.07
C VAL A 11 -0.77 -2.70 -0.58
N ASP A 12 0.14 -3.30 0.20
CA ASP A 12 1.39 -3.90 -0.28
C ASP A 12 1.18 -4.96 -1.36
N LYS A 13 0.00 -5.60 -1.38
CA LYS A 13 -0.37 -6.60 -2.40
C LYS A 13 -0.76 -6.00 -3.75
N LEU A 14 -0.95 -4.68 -3.83
CA LEU A 14 -1.20 -3.95 -5.07
C LEU A 14 0.06 -3.30 -5.65
N PHE A 15 1.15 -3.23 -4.89
CA PHE A 15 2.37 -2.58 -5.37
C PHE A 15 2.91 -3.26 -6.63
N LEU A 16 3.15 -2.46 -7.68
CA LEU A 16 3.81 -2.91 -8.90
C LEU A 16 5.29 -3.20 -8.67
N PHE A 17 5.89 -2.51 -7.70
CA PHE A 17 7.30 -2.58 -7.40
C PHE A 17 7.52 -2.95 -5.94
N ARG A 18 8.63 -3.65 -5.67
CA ARG A 18 9.05 -3.94 -4.30
C ARG A 18 9.45 -2.63 -3.60
N VAL A 19 9.05 -2.52 -2.34
CA VAL A 19 9.45 -1.43 -1.44
C VAL A 19 10.60 -1.93 -0.58
N PHE A 20 11.68 -1.17 -0.53
CA PHE A 20 12.87 -1.42 0.29
C PHE A 20 12.79 -0.58 1.55
N GLN A 21 13.03 -1.16 2.72
CA GLN A 21 12.97 -0.43 3.99
C GLN A 21 14.26 0.38 4.24
N ASN A 22 15.40 -0.13 3.77
CA ASN A 22 16.70 0.47 3.98
C ASN A 22 17.66 0.19 2.81
N GLN A 23 18.82 0.85 2.84
CA GLN A 23 19.86 0.71 1.82
C GLN A 23 20.48 -0.70 1.79
N GLU A 24 20.52 -1.40 2.92
CA GLU A 24 21.05 -2.75 3.04
C GLU A 24 20.16 -3.76 2.29
N GLU A 25 18.84 -3.70 2.50
CA GLU A 25 17.86 -4.55 1.81
C GLU A 25 17.92 -4.33 0.30
N TYR A 26 18.06 -3.07 -0.14
CA TYR A 26 18.24 -2.76 -1.56
C TYR A 26 19.47 -3.48 -2.12
N ARG A 27 20.61 -3.42 -1.42
CA ARG A 27 21.85 -4.07 -1.84
C ARG A 27 21.73 -5.60 -1.86
N GLU A 28 21.11 -6.19 -0.85
CA GLU A 28 20.91 -7.64 -0.75
C GLU A 28 20.04 -8.18 -1.88
N VAL A 29 18.94 -7.48 -2.20
CA VAL A 29 17.97 -7.94 -3.21
C VAL A 29 18.45 -7.67 -4.63
N THR A 30 19.06 -6.50 -4.88
CA THR A 30 19.45 -6.09 -6.24
C THR A 30 20.87 -6.48 -6.60
N GLY A 31 21.74 -6.73 -5.60
CA GLY A 31 23.18 -6.89 -5.78
C GLY A 31 23.89 -5.60 -6.19
N MET A 32 23.21 -4.46 -6.22
CA MET A 32 23.76 -3.16 -6.62
C MET A 32 23.91 -2.25 -5.41
N GLU A 33 24.93 -1.38 -5.44
CA GLU A 33 25.06 -0.35 -4.40
C GLU A 33 23.95 0.70 -4.57
N PRO A 34 23.22 1.06 -3.50
CA PRO A 34 22.19 2.09 -3.56
C PRO A 34 22.81 3.44 -3.94
N PRO A 35 22.10 4.26 -4.74
CA PRO A 35 22.52 5.63 -5.00
C PRO A 35 22.69 6.44 -3.71
N GLU A 36 23.59 7.42 -3.75
CA GLU A 36 23.76 8.36 -2.63
C GLU A 36 22.44 9.09 -2.33
N TYR A 37 22.05 9.07 -1.06
CA TYR A 37 20.85 9.73 -0.59
C TYR A 37 20.96 11.26 -0.78
N SER A 38 19.92 11.85 -1.34
CA SER A 38 19.83 13.28 -1.58
C SER A 38 18.74 13.90 -0.70
N PRO A 39 19.09 14.84 0.20
CA PRO A 39 18.11 15.47 1.09
C PRO A 39 17.19 16.48 0.39
N HIS A 40 17.52 16.87 -0.84
CA HIS A 40 16.71 17.78 -1.67
C HIS A 40 15.67 17.04 -2.50
N ARG A 41 15.60 15.71 -2.38
CA ARG A 41 14.64 14.87 -3.09
C ARG A 41 13.78 14.15 -2.05
N PRO A 42 12.49 13.94 -2.33
CA PRO A 42 11.63 13.19 -1.44
C PRO A 42 12.16 11.75 -1.27
N PRO A 43 11.97 11.13 -0.10
CA PRO A 43 12.33 9.73 0.10
C PRO A 43 11.61 8.83 -0.92
N LYS A 44 12.34 7.92 -1.55
CA LYS A 44 11.77 6.96 -2.50
C LYS A 44 12.35 5.59 -2.26
N PHE A 45 11.47 4.67 -1.87
CA PHE A 45 11.81 3.33 -1.42
C PHE A 45 11.55 2.25 -2.47
N TRP A 46 11.30 2.64 -3.72
CA TRP A 46 10.99 1.72 -4.82
C TRP A 46 11.62 2.25 -6.11
N PHE A 47 11.82 1.38 -7.09
CA PHE A 47 12.26 1.80 -8.43
C PHE A 47 11.67 0.90 -9.50
N ASP A 48 11.56 1.43 -10.71
CA ASP A 48 11.19 0.66 -11.90
C ASP A 48 12.46 0.27 -12.68
N PRO A 49 12.83 -1.02 -12.73
CA PRO A 49 14.00 -1.47 -13.47
C PRO A 49 13.90 -1.20 -14.97
N LYS A 50 12.68 -1.12 -15.53
CA LYS A 50 12.45 -0.88 -16.96
C LYS A 50 12.40 0.61 -17.33
N ALA A 51 12.33 1.51 -16.34
CA ALA A 51 12.24 2.94 -16.60
C ALA A 51 13.47 3.50 -17.33
N LYS A 52 14.66 2.91 -17.14
CA LYS A 52 15.90 3.32 -17.84
C LYS A 52 15.80 3.12 -19.36
N ASP A 53 15.10 2.07 -19.77
CA ASP A 53 14.93 1.68 -21.17
C ASP A 53 13.73 2.37 -21.83
N SER A 54 12.99 3.19 -21.08
CA SER A 54 11.85 3.93 -21.63
C SER A 54 12.30 4.91 -22.73
N PRO A 55 11.63 4.91 -23.89
CA PRO A 55 11.90 5.89 -24.95
C PRO A 55 11.43 7.31 -24.56
N ARG A 56 10.63 7.45 -23.49
CA ARG A 56 10.08 8.73 -23.02
C ARG A 56 10.89 9.25 -21.83
N ARG A 57 11.05 10.58 -21.77
CA ARG A 57 11.69 11.25 -20.61
C ARG A 57 10.87 11.15 -19.34
N ASN A 58 9.54 11.11 -19.47
CA ASN A 58 8.62 10.99 -18.35
C ASN A 58 7.97 9.61 -18.36
N VAL A 59 7.86 9.00 -17.19
CA VAL A 59 7.12 7.77 -16.96
C VAL A 59 5.88 8.12 -16.16
N ILE A 60 4.73 7.61 -16.61
CA ILE A 60 3.43 7.86 -16.00
C ILE A 60 2.96 6.55 -15.39
N TYR A 61 2.57 6.60 -14.12
CA TYR A 61 1.90 5.52 -13.42
C TYR A 61 0.47 5.97 -13.11
N ASP A 62 -0.51 5.25 -13.63
CA ASP A 62 -1.91 5.71 -13.61
C ASP A 62 -2.51 5.77 -12.19
N GLN A 63 -2.02 4.93 -11.28
CA GLN A 63 -2.59 4.76 -9.95
C GLN A 63 -1.51 4.75 -8.88
N VAL A 64 -1.54 5.79 -8.04
CA VAL A 64 -0.88 5.82 -6.72
C VAL A 64 -1.90 6.27 -5.67
N ILE A 65 -1.66 5.94 -4.41
CA ILE A 65 -2.43 6.51 -3.30
C ILE A 65 -2.14 8.01 -3.24
N ALA A 66 -3.17 8.83 -3.35
CA ALA A 66 -3.05 10.27 -3.19
C ALA A 66 -2.70 10.59 -1.73
N LEU A 67 -1.69 11.43 -1.53
CA LEU A 67 -1.22 11.85 -0.21
C LEU A 67 -1.57 13.32 0.04
N GLY A 68 -2.04 13.63 1.24
CA GLY A 68 -2.20 15.00 1.70
C GLY A 68 -0.85 15.65 2.01
N ALA A 69 -0.87 16.97 2.30
CA ALA A 69 0.34 17.73 2.65
C ALA A 69 1.06 17.20 3.92
N ASN A 70 0.35 16.44 4.76
CA ASN A 70 0.88 15.79 5.96
C ASN A 70 1.44 14.37 5.69
N GLY A 71 1.45 13.92 4.43
CA GLY A 71 1.87 12.58 4.04
C GLY A 71 0.89 11.47 4.40
N LEU A 72 -0.30 11.80 4.88
CA LEU A 72 -1.36 10.81 5.13
C LEU A 72 -2.19 10.59 3.86
N PRO A 73 -2.74 9.39 3.66
CA PRO A 73 -3.60 9.12 2.51
C PRO A 73 -4.83 10.03 2.50
N ALA A 74 -5.09 10.66 1.35
CA ALA A 74 -6.22 11.54 1.16
C ALA A 74 -7.51 10.75 0.88
N ALA A 75 -8.64 11.23 1.41
CA ALA A 75 -9.95 10.68 1.10
C ALA A 75 -10.52 11.35 -0.15
N GLY A 76 -11.09 10.54 -1.04
CA GLY A 76 -11.85 10.99 -2.19
C GLY A 76 -13.26 11.45 -1.83
N PRO A 77 -14.05 11.91 -2.83
CA PRO A 77 -15.41 12.37 -2.62
C PRO A 77 -16.37 11.31 -2.06
N ASP A 78 -16.05 10.04 -2.25
CA ASP A 78 -16.80 8.88 -1.77
C ASP A 78 -16.36 8.40 -0.37
N GLY A 79 -15.43 9.11 0.27
CA GLY A 79 -14.87 8.76 1.57
C GLY A 79 -13.88 7.60 1.54
N LYS A 80 -13.50 7.10 0.36
CA LYS A 80 -12.48 6.04 0.18
C LYS A 80 -11.11 6.65 -0.11
N PRO A 81 -10.01 5.90 0.02
CA PRO A 81 -8.69 6.38 -0.37
C PRO A 81 -8.67 6.84 -1.84
N ALA A 82 -8.25 8.08 -2.07
CA ALA A 82 -8.17 8.65 -3.40
C ALA A 82 -6.96 8.10 -4.17
N LEU A 83 -7.13 7.95 -5.48
CA LEU A 83 -6.08 7.59 -6.42
C LEU A 83 -5.76 8.77 -7.33
N GLU A 84 -4.48 8.94 -7.64
CA GLU A 84 -4.00 9.95 -8.59
C GLU A 84 -2.92 9.37 -9.51
N PRO A 85 -2.68 9.96 -10.68
CA PRO A 85 -1.56 9.59 -11.52
C PRO A 85 -0.25 10.17 -10.95
N LEU A 86 0.82 9.37 -10.98
CA LEU A 86 2.17 9.80 -10.65
C LEU A 86 2.99 9.95 -11.93
N VAL A 87 3.60 11.12 -12.10
CA VAL A 87 4.53 11.40 -13.21
C VAL A 87 5.92 11.61 -12.65
N LEU A 88 6.88 10.80 -13.10
CA LEU A 88 8.29 10.92 -12.72
C LEU A 88 9.17 11.07 -13.96
N LEU A 89 10.33 11.69 -13.81
CA LEU A 89 11.38 11.57 -14.82
C LEU A 89 11.89 10.12 -14.87
N LYS A 90 12.32 9.67 -16.05
CA LYS A 90 12.79 8.29 -16.25
C LYS A 90 13.93 7.92 -15.30
N ASP A 91 14.83 8.86 -15.02
CA ASP A 91 16.00 8.64 -14.17
C ASP A 91 15.59 8.57 -12.69
N GLU A 92 14.57 9.32 -12.29
CA GLU A 92 13.98 9.25 -10.95
C GLU A 92 13.17 7.98 -10.75
N ALA A 93 12.39 7.57 -11.75
CA ALA A 93 11.65 6.31 -11.73
C ALA A 93 12.60 5.11 -11.60
N ALA A 94 13.75 5.17 -12.27
CA ALA A 94 14.76 4.12 -12.33
C ALA A 94 15.69 4.02 -11.10
N THR A 95 15.60 4.95 -10.16
CA THR A 95 16.49 5.02 -8.99
C THR A 95 15.70 5.09 -7.69
N VAL A 96 16.33 4.70 -6.59
CA VAL A 96 15.80 4.89 -5.23
C VAL A 96 16.45 6.12 -4.60
N ASN A 97 15.80 6.70 -3.58
CA ASN A 97 16.34 7.76 -2.73
C ASN A 97 16.06 7.40 -1.27
N ILE A 98 16.74 6.37 -0.78
CA ILE A 98 16.51 5.79 0.55
C ILE A 98 17.37 6.54 1.57
N PRO A 99 16.77 7.19 2.58
CA PRO A 99 17.53 7.86 3.64
C PRO A 99 18.43 6.87 4.40
N PRO A 100 19.61 7.31 4.87
CA PRO A 100 20.45 6.47 5.71
C PRO A 100 19.73 6.17 7.04
N THR A 101 19.96 4.96 7.55
CA THR A 101 19.46 4.55 8.86
C THR A 101 20.56 4.76 9.89
N ILE A 102 20.34 5.68 10.84
CA ILE A 102 21.27 5.93 11.94
C ILE A 102 20.63 5.40 13.22
N LYS A 103 21.24 4.38 13.84
CA LYS A 103 20.72 3.70 15.05
C LYS A 103 19.28 3.19 14.89
N GLY A 104 18.93 2.68 13.71
CA GLY A 104 17.58 2.18 13.43
C GLY A 104 16.53 3.26 13.11
N ILE A 105 16.92 4.54 13.05
CA ILE A 105 16.04 5.66 12.71
C ILE A 105 16.39 6.14 11.30
N LEU A 106 15.40 6.22 10.42
CA LEU A 106 15.53 6.85 9.10
C LEU A 106 15.79 8.35 9.29
N VAL A 107 16.95 8.82 8.84
CA VAL A 107 17.31 10.24 8.89
C VAL A 107 17.04 10.85 7.52
N GLY A 108 15.77 11.22 7.29
CA GLY A 108 15.26 11.76 6.03
C GLY A 108 14.62 13.15 6.18
N PRO A 109 14.19 13.79 5.08
CA PRO A 109 13.48 15.05 5.13
C PRO A 109 12.10 14.81 5.75
N ALA A 110 11.45 15.87 6.24
CA ALA A 110 10.07 15.79 6.72
C ALA A 110 9.03 15.64 5.58
N GLU A 111 9.50 15.60 4.32
CA GLU A 111 8.66 15.44 3.14
C GLU A 111 8.08 14.02 3.05
N PRO A 112 6.83 13.90 2.56
CA PRO A 112 6.24 12.59 2.34
C PRO A 112 7.03 11.79 1.31
N ALA A 113 7.10 10.47 1.53
CA ALA A 113 7.74 9.57 0.59
C ALA A 113 6.96 9.53 -0.74
N VAL A 114 7.68 9.33 -1.85
CA VAL A 114 7.07 9.14 -3.17
C VAL A 114 6.20 7.88 -3.14
N PRO A 115 4.89 7.98 -3.42
CA PRO A 115 3.98 6.86 -3.29
C PRO A 115 4.31 5.77 -4.32
N VAL A 116 3.98 4.52 -3.95
CA VAL A 116 4.29 3.35 -4.77
C VAL A 116 3.18 3.14 -5.80
N PRO A 117 3.52 2.98 -7.10
CA PRO A 117 2.56 2.61 -8.13
C PRO A 117 1.80 1.32 -7.81
N LEU A 118 0.49 1.38 -8.02
CA LEU A 118 -0.45 0.29 -7.80
C LEU A 118 -0.82 -0.35 -9.13
N ARG A 119 -1.07 -1.66 -9.10
CA ARG A 119 -1.82 -2.30 -10.19
C ARG A 119 -3.28 -1.82 -10.16
N PRO A 120 -3.97 -1.87 -11.31
CA PRO A 120 -5.41 -1.71 -11.35
C PRO A 120 -6.11 -2.61 -10.33
N LEU A 121 -7.11 -2.05 -9.66
CA LEU A 121 -8.05 -2.81 -8.83
C LEU A 121 -8.86 -3.76 -9.71
N GLU A 122 -9.02 -5.00 -9.26
CA GLU A 122 -9.95 -5.94 -9.87
C GLU A 122 -11.40 -5.56 -9.51
N GLU A 123 -12.39 -6.05 -10.25
CA GLU A 123 -13.81 -5.71 -10.04
C GLU A 123 -14.29 -5.98 -8.61
N ASP A 124 -13.78 -7.06 -8.01
CA ASP A 124 -14.10 -7.51 -6.66
C ASP A 124 -13.27 -6.81 -5.57
N GLU A 125 -12.41 -5.86 -5.91
CA GLU A 125 -11.58 -5.13 -4.97
C GLU A 125 -12.10 -3.71 -4.75
N GLU A 126 -11.96 -3.21 -3.52
CA GLU A 126 -12.08 -1.78 -3.23
C GLU A 126 -11.05 -1.34 -2.20
N LEU A 127 -10.61 -0.09 -2.32
CA LEU A 127 -9.78 0.56 -1.32
C LEU A 127 -10.66 1.07 -0.19
N VAL A 128 -10.20 0.86 1.04
CA VAL A 128 -10.89 1.30 2.24
C VAL A 128 -9.89 1.86 3.25
N PHE A 129 -10.34 2.81 4.05
CA PHE A 129 -9.62 3.18 5.26
C PHE A 129 -9.86 2.12 6.34
N GLU A 130 -8.77 1.67 6.95
CA GLU A 130 -8.78 0.82 8.12
C GLU A 130 -8.54 1.64 9.40
N PHE A 131 -8.59 0.96 10.54
CA PHE A 131 -8.32 1.57 11.83
C PHE A 131 -6.95 2.27 11.82
N GLY A 132 -6.90 3.51 12.33
CA GLY A 132 -5.69 4.33 12.32
C GLY A 132 -5.42 5.06 10.99
N GLY A 133 -6.35 5.03 10.03
CA GLY A 133 -6.22 5.75 8.76
C GLY A 133 -5.32 5.06 7.73
N ALA A 134 -4.94 3.81 7.98
CA ALA A 134 -4.21 2.99 7.03
C ALA A 134 -5.08 2.64 5.81
N VAL A 135 -4.47 2.51 4.64
CA VAL A 135 -5.16 2.04 3.43
C VAL A 135 -5.09 0.52 3.38
N GLY A 136 -6.26 -0.11 3.34
CA GLY A 136 -6.42 -1.54 3.11
C GLY A 136 -7.24 -1.81 1.85
N ILE A 137 -7.25 -3.07 1.45
CA ILE A 137 -8.06 -3.57 0.35
C ILE A 137 -9.11 -4.50 0.93
N ARG A 138 -10.33 -4.37 0.45
CA ARG A 138 -11.43 -5.25 0.79
C ARG A 138 -11.87 -5.99 -0.45
N ASN A 139 -11.99 -7.31 -0.32
CA ASN A 139 -12.63 -8.14 -1.33
C ASN A 139 -14.15 -8.05 -1.12
N LYS A 140 -14.87 -7.42 -2.06
CA LYS A 140 -16.30 -7.13 -1.97
C LYS A 140 -17.12 -8.41 -1.74
N LYS A 141 -16.87 -9.45 -2.54
CA LYS A 141 -17.59 -10.73 -2.46
C LYS A 141 -17.40 -11.43 -1.11
N LEU A 142 -16.14 -11.65 -0.72
CA LEU A 142 -15.82 -12.34 0.53
C LEU A 142 -16.25 -11.52 1.75
N TRP A 143 -16.23 -10.20 1.66
CA TRP A 143 -16.69 -9.32 2.73
C TRP A 143 -18.21 -9.39 2.91
N GLU A 144 -18.97 -9.42 1.82
CA GLU A 144 -20.42 -9.63 1.86
C GLU A 144 -20.77 -11.02 2.40
N GLU A 145 -20.08 -12.06 1.95
CA GLU A 145 -20.24 -13.42 2.48
C GLU A 145 -19.92 -13.50 3.98
N MET A 146 -18.87 -12.80 4.45
CA MET A 146 -18.57 -12.68 5.87
C MET A 146 -19.61 -11.86 6.64
N ALA A 147 -20.20 -10.83 6.03
CA ALA A 147 -21.27 -10.07 6.66
C ALA A 147 -22.54 -10.93 6.80
N ILE A 148 -22.74 -11.89 5.90
CA ILE A 148 -23.86 -12.85 5.90
C ILE A 148 -23.59 -14.03 6.86
N THR A 149 -22.35 -14.53 6.93
CA THR A 149 -21.93 -15.69 7.76
C THR A 149 -21.37 -15.31 9.13
N GLY A 150 -21.24 -14.02 9.40
CA GLY A 150 -20.68 -13.50 10.65
C GLY A 150 -21.58 -13.83 11.85
N TYR A 151 -20.94 -14.06 13.00
CA TYR A 151 -21.60 -14.36 14.28
C TYR A 151 -22.58 -13.24 14.68
N GLY A 152 -23.85 -13.48 14.36
CA GLY A 152 -24.92 -12.48 14.40
C GLY A 152 -25.55 -12.36 15.78
N ALA A 153 -26.64 -11.60 15.83
CA ALA A 153 -27.51 -11.59 17.02
C ALA A 153 -28.20 -12.95 17.22
N GLU A 154 -28.52 -13.64 16.12
CA GLU A 154 -29.17 -14.95 16.12
C GLU A 154 -28.24 -16.05 16.62
N ASP A 155 -26.98 -16.10 16.16
CA ASP A 155 -25.99 -17.05 16.68
C ASP A 155 -25.71 -16.82 18.17
N ARG A 156 -25.67 -15.55 18.60
CA ARG A 156 -25.58 -15.20 20.03
C ARG A 156 -26.79 -15.67 20.84
N ALA A 157 -27.98 -15.53 20.28
CA ALA A 157 -29.20 -16.02 20.92
C ALA A 157 -29.20 -17.55 21.00
N LEU A 158 -28.75 -18.23 19.94
CA LEU A 158 -28.62 -19.68 19.88
C LEU A 158 -27.59 -20.20 20.89
N LEU A 159 -26.38 -19.61 20.95
CA LEU A 159 -25.38 -20.02 21.94
C LEU A 159 -25.86 -19.76 23.37
N LYS A 160 -26.57 -18.66 23.63
CA LYS A 160 -27.20 -18.42 24.94
C LYS A 160 -28.28 -19.46 25.28
N ALA A 161 -29.07 -19.87 24.30
CA ALA A 161 -30.07 -20.92 24.49
C ALA A 161 -29.42 -22.29 24.77
N ILE A 162 -28.33 -22.60 24.07
CA ILE A 162 -27.53 -23.82 24.31
C ILE A 162 -26.90 -23.78 25.70
N ALA A 163 -26.24 -22.68 26.08
CA ALA A 163 -25.64 -22.49 27.40
C ALA A 163 -26.67 -22.66 28.53
N LYS A 164 -27.83 -22.00 28.40
CA LYS A 164 -28.97 -22.16 29.33
C LYS A 164 -29.45 -23.61 29.44
N LYS A 165 -29.47 -24.36 28.34
CA LYS A 165 -29.87 -25.78 28.33
C LYS A 165 -28.83 -26.69 29.00
N LEU A 166 -27.55 -26.36 28.84
CA LEU A 166 -26.43 -27.11 29.41
C LEU A 166 -26.08 -26.70 30.85
N GLY A 167 -26.67 -25.62 31.37
CA GLY A 167 -26.45 -25.15 32.73
C GLY A 167 -25.08 -24.50 32.96
N VAL A 168 -24.46 -24.01 31.88
CA VAL A 168 -23.18 -23.27 31.87
C VAL A 168 -23.38 -21.81 31.48
#